data_AF-A0A2M9R444-F1
#
_entry.id   AF-A0A2M9R444-F1
#
_cell.length_a   1.000
_cell.length_b   1.000
_cell.length_c   1.000
_cell.angle_alpha   90.00
_cell.angle_beta   90.00
_cell.angle_gamma   90.00
#
_symmetry.space_group_name_H-M   'P 1'
#
loop_
_entity.id
_entity.type
_entity.pdbx_description
1 polymer ?
#
loop_
_entity_poly.entity_id
_entity_poly.type
_entity_poly.pdbx_seq_one_letter_code
_entity_poly.pdbx_strand_id
1 'polypeptide(L)'
;MKQIVTDFISFIRKPKDIPYSGNEKSYKWKMFFTLFALELLLLVVYYPCVILLDKYVPLEQSLDTTFSAIGTFFLMVLLIPFIEEVFFRLGLRRKYVLKSIFSEQEWQRWFPFFVYSSTIVFGLVHISNYANTQWIFFALAPFIILTQLTGGFIIAYLRVRFNFWLGYMYHALWNFTAFFIISSFFMFFTEDTHIKTDDYELEIKEKMFESLSGSKTISYKADDDTIYFIESDQYNMGKLLEIISPDNKEYIAKPSTVVVLKFEAEKGISKDSLLILLEQEEYLRKRR
;
A
#
# COMPACT_ATOMS: atom_id res chain seq x y z
N MET A 1 -21.83 -8.44 -17.71
CA MET A 1 -20.53 -7.77 -17.53
C MET A 1 -20.35 -6.63 -18.53
N LYS A 2 -20.44 -6.84 -19.85
CA LYS A 2 -20.29 -5.79 -20.88
C LYS A 2 -21.08 -4.49 -20.62
N GLN A 3 -22.36 -4.59 -20.22
CA GLN A 3 -23.17 -3.40 -19.89
C GLN A 3 -22.60 -2.61 -18.70
N ILE A 4 -22.22 -3.29 -17.62
CA ILE A 4 -21.64 -2.64 -16.42
C ILE A 4 -20.38 -1.87 -16.77
N VAL A 5 -19.49 -2.46 -17.59
CA VAL A 5 -18.26 -1.79 -18.05
C VAL A 5 -18.58 -0.59 -18.92
N THR A 6 -19.56 -0.72 -19.82
CA THR A 6 -19.98 0.38 -20.70
C THR A 6 -20.57 1.54 -19.90
N ASP A 7 -21.42 1.25 -18.91
CA ASP A 7 -22.00 2.25 -18.02
C ASP A 7 -20.94 2.95 -17.17
N PHE A 8 -19.96 2.19 -16.68
CA PHE A 8 -18.83 2.74 -15.92
C PHE A 8 -17.94 3.65 -16.78
N ILE A 9 -17.59 3.24 -18.00
CA ILE A 9 -16.84 4.07 -18.95
C ILE A 9 -17.63 5.33 -19.32
N SER A 10 -18.94 5.21 -19.52
CA SER A 10 -19.83 6.34 -19.78
C SER A 10 -19.82 7.34 -18.62
N PHE A 11 -19.85 6.84 -17.38
CA PHE A 11 -19.74 7.66 -16.18
C PHE A 11 -18.39 8.37 -16.10
N ILE A 12 -17.27 7.69 -16.34
CA ILE A 12 -15.93 8.32 -16.34
C ILE A 12 -15.87 9.44 -17.39
N ARG A 13 -16.42 9.23 -18.59
CA ARG A 13 -16.40 10.24 -19.67
C ARG A 13 -17.28 11.45 -19.39
N LYS A 14 -18.43 11.25 -18.74
CA LYS A 14 -19.36 12.33 -18.41
C LYS A 14 -20.15 11.99 -17.15
N PRO A 15 -19.60 12.29 -15.96
CA PRO A 15 -20.25 11.97 -14.70
C PRO A 15 -21.59 12.69 -14.59
N LYS A 16 -22.61 11.98 -14.12
CA LYS A 16 -23.92 12.56 -13.78
C LYS A 16 -24.39 12.03 -12.44
N ASP A 17 -24.99 12.89 -11.62
CA ASP A 17 -25.55 12.49 -10.32
C ASP A 17 -26.90 11.79 -10.51
N ILE A 18 -26.84 10.55 -11.02
CA ILE A 18 -28.02 9.74 -11.33
C ILE A 18 -27.94 8.44 -10.55
N PRO A 19 -28.81 8.23 -9.53
CA PRO A 19 -28.87 6.96 -8.83
C PRO A 19 -29.38 5.86 -9.77
N TYR A 20 -29.07 4.61 -9.45
CA TYR A 20 -29.66 3.46 -10.10
C TYR A 20 -31.17 3.43 -9.82
N SER A 21 -31.97 3.28 -10.88
CA SER A 21 -33.44 3.28 -10.84
C SER A 21 -34.07 1.95 -11.24
N GLY A 22 -33.26 0.89 -11.41
CA GLY A 22 -33.78 -0.43 -11.77
C GLY A 22 -34.35 -1.19 -10.57
N ASN A 23 -35.18 -2.20 -10.85
CA ASN A 23 -35.92 -2.94 -9.82
C ASN A 23 -35.10 -4.04 -9.13
N GLU A 24 -33.99 -4.47 -9.75
CA GLU A 24 -33.16 -5.56 -9.23
C GLU A 24 -32.26 -5.08 -8.07
N LYS A 25 -32.60 -5.45 -6.83
CA LYS A 25 -31.83 -5.09 -5.62
C LYS A 25 -30.42 -5.70 -5.58
N SER A 26 -30.24 -6.89 -6.14
CA SER A 26 -28.94 -7.60 -6.23
C SER A 26 -27.99 -6.98 -7.25
N TYR A 27 -28.49 -6.14 -8.16
CA TYR A 27 -27.69 -5.54 -9.23
C TYR A 27 -26.48 -4.76 -8.70
N LYS A 28 -26.61 -4.13 -7.52
CA LYS A 28 -25.50 -3.43 -6.86
C LYS A 28 -24.30 -4.34 -6.59
N TRP A 29 -24.53 -5.59 -6.20
CA TRP A 29 -23.47 -6.56 -5.92
C TRP A 29 -22.85 -7.10 -7.19
N LYS A 30 -23.68 -7.33 -8.22
CA LYS A 30 -23.19 -7.68 -9.56
C LYS A 30 -22.26 -6.60 -10.10
N MET A 31 -22.62 -5.33 -9.94
CA MET A 31 -21.79 -4.18 -10.32
C MET A 31 -20.51 -4.11 -9.48
N PHE A 32 -20.64 -4.19 -8.15
CA PHE A 32 -19.53 -4.19 -7.20
C PHE A 32 -18.48 -5.24 -7.55
N PHE A 33 -18.86 -6.52 -7.65
CA PHE A 33 -17.92 -7.61 -7.90
C PHE A 33 -17.41 -7.64 -9.35
N THR A 34 -18.19 -7.14 -10.32
CA THR A 34 -17.68 -6.99 -11.70
C THR A 34 -16.55 -5.96 -11.74
N LEU A 35 -16.74 -4.80 -11.10
CA LEU A 35 -15.71 -3.74 -11.08
C LEU A 35 -14.50 -4.16 -10.24
N PHE A 36 -14.71 -4.84 -9.11
CA PHE A 36 -13.64 -5.43 -8.31
C PHE A 36 -12.81 -6.43 -9.11
N ALA A 37 -13.44 -7.36 -9.85
CA ALA A 37 -12.72 -8.31 -10.68
C ALA A 37 -11.91 -7.62 -11.80
N LEU A 38 -12.43 -6.55 -12.39
CA LEU A 38 -11.68 -5.76 -13.39
C LEU A 38 -10.48 -5.05 -12.78
N GLU A 39 -10.60 -4.56 -11.56
CA GLU A 39 -9.48 -3.94 -10.84
C GLU A 39 -8.41 -4.97 -10.46
N LEU A 40 -8.80 -6.18 -10.06
CA LEU A 40 -7.86 -7.28 -9.87
C LEU A 40 -7.16 -7.69 -11.19
N LEU A 41 -7.88 -7.71 -12.31
CA LEU A 41 -7.28 -7.98 -13.62
C LEU A 41 -6.31 -6.87 -14.03
N LEU A 42 -6.58 -5.62 -13.66
CA LEU A 42 -5.62 -4.53 -13.85
C LEU A 42 -4.32 -4.80 -13.11
N LEU A 43 -4.35 -5.37 -11.89
CA LEU A 43 -3.15 -5.71 -11.13
C LEU A 43 -2.23 -6.71 -11.85
N VAL A 44 -2.79 -7.66 -12.60
CA VAL A 44 -2.01 -8.65 -13.36
C VAL A 44 -1.08 -7.98 -14.37
N VAL A 45 -1.52 -6.88 -14.98
CA VAL A 45 -0.71 -6.10 -15.93
C VAL A 45 0.11 -5.03 -15.22
N TYR A 46 -0.48 -4.39 -14.21
CA TYR A 46 0.12 -3.27 -13.50
C TYR A 46 1.35 -3.69 -12.68
N TYR A 47 1.27 -4.80 -11.93
CA TYR A 47 2.33 -5.19 -11.00
C TYR A 47 3.67 -5.53 -11.70
N PRO A 48 3.70 -6.29 -12.82
CA PRO A 48 4.95 -6.48 -13.58
C PRO A 48 5.56 -5.17 -14.08
N CYS A 49 4.74 -4.21 -14.49
CA CYS A 49 5.23 -2.89 -14.91
C CYS A 49 5.81 -2.10 -13.74
N VAL A 50 5.21 -2.19 -12.54
CA VAL A 50 5.73 -1.56 -11.31
C VAL A 50 7.06 -2.17 -10.91
N ILE A 51 7.21 -3.50 -10.94
CA ILE A 51 8.50 -4.16 -10.67
C ILE A 51 9.58 -3.69 -11.65
N LEU A 52 9.24 -3.60 -12.94
CA LEU A 52 10.18 -3.12 -13.95
C LEU A 52 10.55 -1.65 -13.71
N LEU A 53 9.57 -0.83 -13.31
CA LEU A 53 9.78 0.59 -13.02
C LEU A 53 10.67 0.79 -11.79
N ASP A 54 10.49 0.01 -10.73
CA ASP A 54 11.26 0.09 -9.48
C ASP A 54 12.78 -0.07 -9.71
N LYS A 55 13.19 -0.81 -10.76
CA LYS A 55 14.60 -0.94 -11.17
C LYS A 55 15.26 0.39 -11.58
N TYR A 56 14.45 1.36 -12.03
CA TYR A 56 14.91 2.65 -12.55
C TYR A 56 14.48 3.82 -11.68
N VAL A 57 13.31 3.72 -11.04
CA VAL A 57 12.71 4.75 -10.19
C VAL A 57 12.33 4.09 -8.87
N PRO A 58 13.11 4.28 -7.79
CA PRO A 58 12.87 3.59 -6.53
C PRO A 58 11.46 3.84 -5.98
N LEU A 59 10.66 2.80 -5.80
CA LEU A 59 9.30 2.84 -5.27
C LEU A 59 9.29 2.38 -3.80
N GLU A 60 10.18 2.97 -3.01
CA GLU A 60 10.29 2.68 -1.59
C GLU A 60 9.04 3.13 -0.84
N GLN A 61 8.49 2.28 0.02
CA GLN A 61 7.32 2.64 0.81
C GLN A 61 7.72 3.57 1.96
N SER A 62 7.00 4.68 2.11
CA SER A 62 7.18 5.64 3.21
C SER A 62 6.33 5.29 4.44
N LEU A 63 5.27 4.50 4.26
CA LEU A 63 4.34 4.17 5.32
C LEU A 63 4.99 3.14 6.25
N ASP A 64 5.02 3.46 7.55
CA ASP A 64 5.32 2.48 8.57
C ASP A 64 4.13 1.52 8.69
N THR A 65 4.23 0.36 8.03
CA THR A 65 3.20 -0.68 8.07
C THR A 65 3.43 -1.68 9.22
N THR A 66 4.30 -1.38 10.19
CA THR A 66 4.57 -2.29 11.31
C THR A 66 3.47 -2.25 12.36
N PHE A 67 2.27 -2.66 11.97
CA PHE A 67 1.15 -2.88 12.87
C PHE A 67 0.91 -4.39 13.04
N SER A 68 0.27 -4.75 14.14
CA SER A 68 -0.29 -6.09 14.28
C SER A 68 -1.41 -6.30 13.25
N ALA A 69 -1.72 -7.56 12.92
CA ALA A 69 -2.80 -7.89 11.99
C ALA A 69 -4.14 -7.21 12.38
N ILE A 70 -4.45 -7.19 13.69
CA ILE A 70 -5.64 -6.53 14.22
C ILE A 70 -5.55 -5.01 14.04
N GLY A 71 -4.40 -4.40 14.35
CA GLY A 71 -4.17 -2.98 14.14
C GLY A 71 -4.32 -2.57 12.68
N THR A 72 -3.70 -3.31 11.76
CA THR A 72 -3.83 -3.12 10.30
C THR A 72 -5.28 -3.23 9.85
N PHE A 73 -6.02 -4.23 10.34
CA PHE A 73 -7.43 -4.39 9.98
C PHE A 73 -8.28 -3.19 10.45
N PHE A 74 -8.18 -2.79 11.71
CA PHE A 74 -9.01 -1.68 12.18
C PHE A 74 -8.60 -0.33 11.60
N LEU A 75 -7.30 -0.06 11.47
CA LEU A 75 -6.81 1.23 10.99
C LEU A 75 -6.80 1.33 9.47
N MET A 76 -6.06 0.45 8.79
CA MET A 76 -5.80 0.55 7.35
C MET A 76 -6.95 0.03 6.49
N VAL A 77 -7.74 -0.93 6.98
CA VAL A 77 -8.86 -1.51 6.22
C VAL A 77 -10.19 -0.80 6.51
N LEU A 78 -10.41 -0.33 7.75
CA LEU A 78 -11.70 0.26 8.14
C LEU A 78 -11.62 1.76 8.39
N LEU A 79 -10.85 2.20 9.40
CA LEU A 79 -10.91 3.58 9.88
C LEU A 79 -10.40 4.61 8.87
N ILE A 80 -9.20 4.41 8.31
CA ILE A 80 -8.60 5.32 7.33
C ILE A 80 -9.46 5.40 6.07
N PRO A 81 -9.84 4.27 5.42
CA PRO A 81 -10.78 4.30 4.30
C PRO A 81 -12.09 5.00 4.64
N PHE A 82 -12.65 4.80 5.83
CA PHE A 82 -13.88 5.50 6.21
C PHE A 82 -13.71 7.02 6.22
N ILE A 83 -12.63 7.52 6.83
CA ILE A 83 -12.31 8.96 6.89
C ILE A 83 -12.10 9.52 5.48
N GLU A 84 -11.33 8.81 4.65
CA GLU A 84 -11.08 9.19 3.26
C GLU A 84 -12.40 9.26 2.47
N GLU A 85 -13.27 8.26 2.59
CA GLU A 85 -14.56 8.24 1.91
C GLU A 85 -15.49 9.37 2.39
N VAL A 86 -15.48 9.71 3.68
CA VAL A 86 -16.19 10.89 4.20
C VAL A 86 -15.68 12.16 3.53
N PHE A 87 -14.37 12.35 3.45
CA PHE A 87 -13.77 13.55 2.86
C PHE A 87 -14.01 13.63 1.34
N PHE A 88 -13.73 12.56 0.62
CA PHE A 88 -13.74 12.57 -0.84
C PHE A 88 -15.12 12.30 -1.44
N ARG A 89 -15.98 11.47 -0.83
CA ARG A 89 -17.21 10.97 -1.48
C ARG A 89 -18.51 11.43 -0.86
N LEU A 90 -18.51 11.92 0.39
CA LEU A 90 -19.75 12.36 1.03
C LEU A 90 -20.45 13.45 0.21
N GLY A 91 -19.65 14.39 -0.32
CA GLY A 91 -20.11 15.50 -1.17
C GLY A 91 -20.56 15.12 -2.58
N LEU A 92 -20.35 13.90 -3.07
CA LEU A 92 -20.69 13.52 -4.47
C LEU A 92 -22.17 13.19 -4.69
N ARG A 93 -23.07 13.90 -4.02
CA ARG A 93 -24.53 13.81 -4.16
C ARG A 93 -25.15 15.16 -3.80
N ARG A 94 -26.10 15.67 -4.60
CA ARG A 94 -26.87 16.88 -4.25
C ARG A 94 -27.88 16.59 -3.12
N LYS A 95 -27.38 16.47 -1.89
CA LYS A 95 -28.18 16.24 -0.68
C LYS A 95 -27.81 17.26 0.40
N TYR A 96 -28.72 17.47 1.34
CA TYR A 96 -28.52 18.32 2.51
C TYR A 96 -27.99 19.71 2.15
N VAL A 97 -26.87 20.13 2.74
CA VAL A 97 -26.24 21.45 2.54
C VAL A 97 -25.97 21.74 1.06
N LEU A 98 -25.53 20.75 0.27
CA LEU A 98 -25.25 20.95 -1.15
C LEU A 98 -26.49 21.27 -1.98
N LYS A 99 -27.67 20.80 -1.54
CA LYS A 99 -28.96 21.16 -2.17
C LYS A 99 -29.31 22.64 -1.94
N SER A 100 -28.84 23.22 -0.83
CA SER A 100 -29.05 24.63 -0.50
C SER A 100 -28.04 25.56 -1.16
N ILE A 101 -26.83 25.07 -1.48
CA ILE A 101 -25.76 25.85 -2.13
C ILE A 101 -25.94 25.88 -3.65
N PHE A 102 -26.31 24.75 -4.27
CA PHE A 102 -26.40 24.63 -5.73
C PHE A 102 -27.84 24.38 -6.19
N SER A 103 -28.29 25.17 -7.16
CA SER A 103 -29.45 24.81 -7.95
C SER A 103 -29.21 23.50 -8.72
N GLU A 104 -30.28 22.88 -9.22
CA GLU A 104 -30.15 21.65 -10.00
C GLU A 104 -29.30 21.83 -11.26
N GLN A 105 -29.47 22.95 -11.96
CA GLN A 105 -28.74 23.26 -13.18
C GLN A 105 -27.25 23.49 -12.90
N GLU A 106 -26.93 24.24 -11.85
CA GLU A 106 -25.54 24.46 -11.42
C GLU A 106 -24.88 23.16 -10.98
N TRP A 107 -25.60 22.33 -10.21
CA TRP A 107 -25.09 21.03 -9.78
C TRP A 107 -24.75 20.17 -10.99
N GLN A 108 -25.65 20.02 -11.97
CA GLN A 108 -25.37 19.21 -13.16
C GLN A 108 -24.20 19.75 -13.99
N ARG A 109 -23.99 21.07 -14.00
CA ARG A 109 -22.85 21.72 -14.67
C ARG A 109 -21.53 21.42 -13.98
N TRP A 110 -21.48 21.51 -12.65
CA TRP A 110 -20.25 21.37 -11.86
C TRP A 110 -19.97 19.93 -11.38
N PHE A 111 -20.96 19.04 -11.43
CA PHE A 111 -20.80 17.67 -10.94
C PHE A 111 -19.64 16.90 -11.56
N PRO A 112 -19.37 16.99 -12.90
CA PRO A 112 -18.17 16.39 -13.47
C PRO A 112 -16.89 16.86 -12.80
N PHE A 113 -16.77 18.17 -12.53
CA PHE A 113 -15.61 18.73 -11.86
C PHE A 113 -15.45 18.16 -10.45
N PHE A 114 -16.53 18.02 -9.67
CA PHE A 114 -16.47 17.41 -8.34
C PHE A 114 -16.04 15.94 -8.37
N VAL A 115 -16.51 15.15 -9.35
CA VAL A 115 -16.08 13.76 -9.48
C VAL A 115 -14.60 13.68 -9.87
N TYR A 116 -14.17 14.44 -10.88
CA TYR A 116 -12.78 14.41 -11.32
C TYR A 116 -11.81 14.91 -10.26
N SER A 117 -12.11 16.04 -9.60
CA SER A 117 -11.24 16.57 -8.55
C SER A 117 -11.17 15.62 -7.36
N SER A 118 -12.32 15.07 -6.93
CA SER A 118 -12.40 14.09 -5.85
C SER A 118 -11.58 12.82 -6.16
N THR A 119 -11.61 12.31 -7.39
CA THR A 119 -10.83 11.13 -7.77
C THR A 119 -9.35 11.42 -8.01
N ILE A 120 -9.02 12.54 -8.67
CA ILE A 120 -7.62 12.90 -8.96
C ILE A 120 -6.88 13.23 -7.66
N VAL A 121 -7.46 14.07 -6.79
CA VAL A 121 -6.84 14.40 -5.50
C VAL A 121 -6.70 13.14 -4.64
N PHE A 122 -7.71 12.25 -4.64
CA PHE A 122 -7.61 10.95 -3.98
C PHE A 122 -6.42 10.11 -4.50
N GLY A 123 -6.20 10.04 -5.81
CA GLY A 123 -5.01 9.37 -6.33
C GLY A 123 -3.72 10.07 -5.92
N LEU A 124 -3.67 11.41 -6.04
CA LEU A 124 -2.46 12.20 -5.75
C LEU A 124 -2.02 12.10 -4.28
N VAL A 125 -2.94 12.01 -3.32
CA VAL A 125 -2.54 11.82 -1.91
C VAL A 125 -1.79 10.52 -1.71
N HIS A 126 -2.04 9.48 -2.52
CA HIS A 126 -1.31 8.21 -2.42
C HIS A 126 0.12 8.25 -2.96
N ILE A 127 0.54 9.35 -3.60
CA ILE A 127 1.96 9.59 -3.88
C ILE A 127 2.76 9.61 -2.57
N SER A 128 2.16 10.07 -1.47
CA SER A 128 2.83 10.11 -0.17
C SER A 128 3.14 8.73 0.39
N ASN A 129 2.64 7.64 -0.21
CA ASN A 129 2.98 6.26 0.18
C ASN A 129 4.40 5.87 -0.26
N TYR A 130 5.08 6.70 -1.05
CA TYR A 130 6.41 6.45 -1.54
C TYR A 130 7.42 7.49 -1.00
N ALA A 131 8.58 7.02 -0.57
CA ALA A 131 9.70 7.84 -0.12
C ALA A 131 10.60 8.22 -1.32
N ASN A 132 10.10 9.06 -2.24
CA ASN A 132 10.86 9.46 -3.44
C ASN A 132 10.68 10.96 -3.76
N THR A 133 11.79 11.63 -4.10
CA THR A 133 11.84 13.07 -4.43
C THR A 133 12.38 13.34 -5.84
N GLN A 134 12.65 12.31 -6.64
CA GLN A 134 13.17 12.45 -7.99
C GLN A 134 12.10 13.00 -8.94
N TRP A 135 12.48 13.87 -9.87
CA TRP A 135 11.53 14.46 -10.83
C TRP A 135 10.83 13.40 -11.71
N ILE A 136 11.53 12.34 -12.08
CA ILE A 136 11.00 11.26 -12.93
C ILE A 136 9.88 10.49 -12.22
N PHE A 137 9.98 10.32 -10.89
CA PHE A 137 8.93 9.74 -10.07
C PHE A 137 7.64 10.56 -10.17
N PHE A 138 7.73 11.89 -10.06
CA PHE A 138 6.56 12.76 -10.21
C PHE A 138 6.03 12.81 -11.65
N ALA A 139 6.90 12.75 -12.66
CA ALA A 139 6.48 12.68 -14.06
C ALA A 139 5.69 11.39 -14.37
N LEU A 140 6.06 10.29 -13.71
CA LEU A 140 5.39 8.99 -13.82
C LEU A 140 4.27 8.78 -12.80
N ALA A 141 3.99 9.76 -11.93
CA ALA A 141 3.01 9.64 -10.86
C ALA A 141 1.65 9.13 -11.36
N PRO A 142 1.04 9.64 -12.46
CA PRO A 142 -0.25 9.12 -12.94
C PRO A 142 -0.26 7.61 -13.21
N PHE A 143 0.88 7.03 -13.57
CA PHE A 143 1.04 5.59 -13.70
C PHE A 143 1.24 4.90 -12.34
N ILE A 144 2.09 5.46 -11.47
CA ILE A 144 2.39 4.91 -10.13
C ILE A 144 1.17 4.87 -9.20
N ILE A 145 0.23 5.81 -9.37
CA ILE A 145 -1.03 5.84 -8.61
C ILE A 145 -2.23 5.34 -9.45
N LEU A 146 -1.98 4.57 -10.51
CA LEU A 146 -3.02 4.18 -11.46
C LEU A 146 -4.14 3.38 -10.79
N THR A 147 -3.81 2.44 -9.90
CA THR A 147 -4.81 1.63 -9.19
C THR A 147 -5.66 2.48 -8.26
N GLN A 148 -5.08 3.49 -7.60
CA GLN A 148 -5.81 4.43 -6.76
C GLN A 148 -6.69 5.37 -7.57
N LEU A 149 -6.25 5.79 -8.76
CA LEU A 149 -7.10 6.55 -9.69
C LEU A 149 -8.29 5.71 -10.18
N THR A 150 -8.06 4.46 -10.60
CA THR A 150 -9.15 3.57 -11.05
C THR A 150 -10.12 3.25 -9.91
N GLY A 151 -9.61 2.88 -8.74
CA GLY A 151 -10.41 2.63 -7.55
C GLY A 151 -11.20 3.86 -7.13
N GLY A 152 -10.59 5.04 -7.18
CA GLY A 152 -11.27 6.30 -6.88
C GLY A 152 -12.45 6.59 -7.82
N PHE A 153 -12.34 6.25 -9.11
CA PHE A 153 -13.48 6.34 -10.04
C PHE A 153 -14.55 5.29 -9.75
N ILE A 154 -14.16 4.05 -9.44
CA ILE A 154 -15.10 2.97 -9.12
C ILE A 154 -15.90 3.31 -7.86
N ILE A 155 -15.23 3.75 -6.81
CA ILE A 155 -15.84 4.17 -5.56
C ILE A 155 -16.79 5.36 -5.79
N ALA A 156 -16.36 6.38 -6.54
CA ALA A 156 -17.23 7.50 -6.91
C ALA A 156 -18.47 7.03 -7.68
N TYR A 157 -18.30 6.08 -8.61
CA TYR A 157 -19.42 5.50 -9.35
C TYR A 157 -20.39 4.73 -8.44
N LEU A 158 -19.89 3.88 -7.55
CA LEU A 158 -20.72 3.13 -6.58
C LEU A 158 -21.45 4.07 -5.62
N ARG A 159 -20.79 5.13 -5.15
CA ARG A 159 -21.38 6.21 -4.33
C ARG A 159 -22.56 6.85 -5.03
N VAL A 160 -22.38 7.24 -6.29
CA VAL A 160 -23.37 7.99 -7.07
C VAL A 160 -24.54 7.09 -7.45
N ARG A 161 -24.27 5.88 -7.95
CA ARG A 161 -25.31 4.94 -8.39
C ARG A 161 -26.09 4.35 -7.23
N PHE A 162 -25.47 4.13 -6.08
CA PHE A 162 -26.13 3.45 -4.97
C PHE A 162 -26.12 4.29 -3.70
N ASN A 163 -25.05 4.22 -2.91
CA ASN A 163 -24.97 4.89 -1.61
C ASN A 163 -23.52 4.96 -1.10
N PHE A 164 -23.33 5.68 0.02
CA PHE A 164 -22.03 5.83 0.69
C PHE A 164 -21.39 4.49 1.02
N TRP A 165 -22.16 3.64 1.69
CA TRP A 165 -21.69 2.39 2.27
C TRP A 165 -21.14 1.43 1.23
N LEU A 166 -21.71 1.40 0.03
CA LEU A 166 -21.19 0.53 -1.03
C LEU A 166 -19.83 1.00 -1.56
N GLY A 167 -19.58 2.31 -1.63
CA GLY A 167 -18.27 2.86 -1.94
C GLY A 167 -17.25 2.56 -0.83
N TYR A 168 -17.63 2.79 0.43
CA TYR A 168 -16.80 2.46 1.59
C TYR A 168 -16.48 0.96 1.68
N MET A 169 -17.46 0.08 1.51
CA MET A 169 -17.22 -1.37 1.50
C MET A 169 -16.27 -1.78 0.37
N TYR A 170 -16.32 -1.10 -0.78
CA TYR A 170 -15.40 -1.37 -1.88
C TYR A 170 -13.97 -1.00 -1.50
N HIS A 171 -13.80 0.20 -0.94
CA HIS A 171 -12.50 0.68 -0.48
C HIS A 171 -11.92 -0.23 0.62
N ALA A 172 -12.73 -0.57 1.64
CA ALA A 172 -12.32 -1.50 2.68
C ALA A 172 -11.95 -2.88 2.10
N LEU A 173 -12.73 -3.42 1.16
CA LEU A 173 -12.39 -4.68 0.51
C LEU A 173 -11.07 -4.59 -0.27
N TRP A 174 -10.84 -3.50 -1.00
CA TRP A 174 -9.60 -3.27 -1.73
C TRP A 174 -8.39 -3.26 -0.79
N ASN A 175 -8.47 -2.51 0.32
CA ASN A 175 -7.39 -2.46 1.30
C ASN A 175 -7.21 -3.81 2.01
N PHE A 176 -8.29 -4.54 2.32
CA PHE A 176 -8.19 -5.90 2.84
C PHE A 176 -7.44 -6.81 1.86
N THR A 177 -7.78 -6.74 0.57
CA THR A 177 -7.10 -7.52 -0.46
C THR A 177 -5.63 -7.13 -0.58
N ALA A 178 -5.29 -5.84 -0.57
CA ALA A 178 -3.90 -5.38 -0.61
C ALA A 178 -3.09 -5.86 0.60
N PHE A 179 -3.55 -5.56 1.82
CA PHE A 179 -2.79 -5.81 3.05
C PHE A 179 -2.78 -7.28 3.49
N PHE A 180 -3.85 -8.05 3.24
CA PHE A 180 -3.95 -9.43 3.72
C PHE A 180 -3.78 -10.44 2.60
N ILE A 181 -4.49 -10.30 1.48
CA ILE A 181 -4.51 -11.35 0.45
C ILE A 181 -3.24 -11.29 -0.41
N ILE A 182 -2.92 -10.12 -0.96
CA ILE A 182 -1.77 -9.93 -1.84
C ILE A 182 -0.47 -10.09 -1.04
N SER A 183 -0.37 -9.45 0.14
CA SER A 183 0.79 -9.65 1.02
C SER A 183 0.97 -11.11 1.43
N SER A 184 -0.09 -11.85 1.76
CA SER A 184 0.03 -13.28 2.09
C SER A 184 0.49 -14.09 0.89
N PHE A 185 -0.04 -13.78 -0.29
CA PHE A 185 0.38 -14.43 -1.52
C PHE A 185 1.88 -14.26 -1.75
N PHE A 186 2.42 -13.04 -1.61
CA PHE A 186 3.87 -12.82 -1.73
C PHE A 186 4.67 -13.54 -0.65
N MET A 187 4.19 -13.53 0.60
CA MET A 187 4.85 -14.21 1.71
C MET A 187 4.98 -15.72 1.50
N PHE A 188 4.06 -16.38 0.76
CA PHE A 188 4.21 -17.80 0.41
C PHE A 188 5.40 -18.08 -0.52
N PHE A 189 5.92 -17.08 -1.21
CA PHE A 189 7.10 -17.20 -2.08
C PHE A 189 8.36 -16.58 -1.47
N THR A 190 8.26 -15.99 -0.28
CA THR A 190 9.42 -15.52 0.48
C THR A 190 9.99 -16.71 1.25
N GLU A 191 11.23 -17.09 0.95
CA GLU A 191 11.95 -18.13 1.70
C GLU A 191 12.69 -17.49 2.88
N ASP A 192 12.75 -18.20 4.01
CA ASP A 192 13.58 -17.80 5.14
C ASP A 192 15.05 -17.91 4.75
N THR A 193 15.85 -16.89 5.06
CA THR A 193 17.30 -16.94 4.85
C THR A 193 17.95 -17.71 6.00
N HIS A 194 18.67 -18.78 5.68
CA HIS A 194 19.51 -19.51 6.64
C HIS A 194 20.89 -19.75 6.03
N ILE A 195 21.91 -19.12 6.61
CA ILE A 195 23.30 -19.22 6.20
C ILE A 195 24.08 -19.75 7.39
N LYS A 196 24.80 -20.85 7.20
CA LYS A 196 25.68 -21.42 8.21
C LYS A 196 27.05 -21.67 7.59
N THR A 197 28.06 -21.04 8.16
CA THR A 197 29.47 -21.17 7.79
C THR A 197 30.29 -21.64 9.00
N ASP A 198 31.58 -21.85 8.82
CA ASP A 198 32.49 -22.15 9.93
C ASP A 198 32.73 -20.93 10.85
N ASP A 199 32.49 -19.71 10.36
CA ASP A 199 32.79 -18.47 11.08
C ASP A 199 31.55 -17.78 11.69
N TYR A 200 30.37 -17.98 11.08
CA TYR A 200 29.11 -17.38 11.52
C TYR A 200 27.86 -18.16 11.08
N GLU A 201 26.75 -17.90 11.77
CA GLU A 201 25.40 -18.33 11.43
C GLU A 201 24.47 -17.11 11.35
N LEU A 202 23.67 -17.02 10.27
CA LEU A 202 22.67 -15.99 10.04
C LEU A 202 21.32 -16.64 9.72
N GLU A 203 20.30 -16.28 10.46
CA GLU A 203 18.90 -16.64 10.22
C GLU A 203 18.07 -15.36 10.13
N ILE A 204 17.35 -15.17 9.03
CA ILE A 204 16.41 -14.07 8.85
C ILE A 204 15.06 -14.63 8.45
N LYS A 205 14.04 -14.31 9.23
CA LYS A 205 12.64 -14.68 8.96
C LYS A 205 11.80 -13.45 8.77
N GLU A 206 11.13 -13.36 7.65
CA GLU A 206 10.19 -12.28 7.37
C GLU A 206 8.81 -12.57 7.98
N LYS A 207 8.24 -11.56 8.63
CA LYS A 207 6.90 -11.54 9.22
C LYS A 207 6.11 -10.40 8.59
N MET A 208 4.84 -10.67 8.28
CA MET A 208 3.94 -9.67 7.69
C MET A 208 3.44 -8.67 8.73
N PHE A 209 3.21 -9.13 9.95
CA PHE A 209 2.64 -8.33 11.03
C PHE A 209 3.47 -8.44 12.30
N GLU A 210 3.43 -7.38 13.10
CA GLU A 210 3.94 -7.46 14.47
C GLU A 210 3.09 -8.41 15.32
N SER A 211 3.72 -9.02 16.32
CA SER A 211 2.98 -9.81 17.30
C SER A 211 2.14 -8.88 18.16
N LEU A 212 0.94 -9.32 18.55
CA LEU A 212 0.13 -8.64 19.56
C LEU A 212 0.71 -8.80 20.97
N SER A 213 1.47 -9.87 21.19
CA SER A 213 2.04 -10.23 22.48
C SER A 213 3.54 -10.47 22.31
N GLY A 214 4.33 -9.58 22.88
CA GLY A 214 5.78 -9.59 22.85
C GLY A 214 6.31 -8.16 22.93
N SER A 215 7.23 -7.90 23.85
CA SER A 215 8.03 -6.68 23.81
C SER A 215 8.97 -6.76 22.60
N LYS A 216 9.14 -5.65 21.88
CA LYS A 216 10.21 -5.53 20.88
C LYS A 216 11.56 -5.65 21.60
N THR A 217 12.20 -6.80 21.49
CA THR A 217 13.51 -7.05 22.10
C THR A 217 14.58 -7.06 21.03
N ILE A 218 15.67 -6.37 21.31
CA ILE A 218 16.91 -6.53 20.58
C ILE A 218 18.01 -6.77 21.60
N SER A 219 18.73 -7.87 21.42
CA SER A 219 19.93 -8.20 22.15
C SER A 219 21.07 -8.17 21.14
N TYR A 220 22.07 -7.34 21.37
CA TYR A 220 23.21 -7.25 20.45
C TYR A 220 24.51 -7.17 21.26
N LYS A 221 25.58 -7.76 20.70
CA LYS A 221 26.94 -7.66 21.22
C LYS A 221 27.87 -7.26 20.09
N ALA A 222 28.46 -6.08 20.23
CA ALA A 222 29.40 -5.53 19.27
C ALA A 222 30.47 -4.70 20.01
N ASP A 223 31.65 -4.63 19.41
CA ASP A 223 32.70 -3.67 19.73
C ASP A 223 32.71 -2.55 18.65
N ASP A 224 33.77 -1.75 18.55
CA ASP A 224 33.84 -0.58 17.66
C ASP A 224 33.45 -0.90 16.21
N ASP A 225 34.06 -1.93 15.61
CA ASP A 225 33.77 -2.37 14.22
C ASP A 225 33.34 -3.85 14.13
N THR A 226 33.35 -4.60 15.24
CA THR A 226 33.10 -6.04 15.21
C THR A 226 31.74 -6.38 15.81
N ILE A 227 30.94 -7.18 15.10
CA ILE A 227 29.66 -7.74 15.57
C ILE A 227 29.85 -9.21 15.88
N TYR A 228 29.44 -9.62 17.08
CA TYR A 228 29.47 -11.00 17.54
C TYR A 228 28.08 -11.63 17.54
N PHE A 229 27.08 -10.85 17.91
CA PHE A 229 25.74 -11.37 18.16
C PHE A 229 24.68 -10.31 17.89
N ILE A 230 23.60 -10.70 17.21
CA ILE A 230 22.36 -9.93 17.11
C ILE A 230 21.20 -10.91 17.19
N GLU A 231 20.29 -10.69 18.12
CA GLU A 231 18.98 -11.34 18.13
C GLU A 231 17.91 -10.25 18.28
N SER A 232 17.07 -10.12 17.27
CA SER A 232 15.97 -9.15 17.28
C SER A 232 14.65 -9.83 16.95
N ASP A 233 13.61 -9.52 17.72
CA ASP A 233 12.24 -9.89 17.39
C ASP A 233 11.43 -8.62 17.11
N GLN A 234 10.69 -8.65 16.00
CA GLN A 234 9.71 -7.62 15.63
C GLN A 234 10.26 -6.24 15.23
N TYR A 235 11.44 -6.19 14.60
CA TYR A 235 11.99 -4.95 14.03
C TYR A 235 11.85 -4.94 12.50
N ASN A 236 11.73 -3.76 11.89
CA ASN A 236 11.90 -3.65 10.44
C ASN A 236 13.41 -3.56 10.10
N MET A 237 13.78 -3.94 8.88
CA MET A 237 15.18 -3.93 8.46
C MET A 237 15.81 -2.52 8.50
N GLY A 238 15.01 -1.46 8.32
CA GLY A 238 15.46 -0.07 8.46
C GLY A 238 15.94 0.27 9.87
N LYS A 239 15.18 -0.08 10.91
CA LYS A 239 15.60 0.12 12.31
C LYS A 239 16.78 -0.77 12.67
N LEU A 240 16.85 -2.00 12.15
CA LEU A 240 18.03 -2.84 12.35
C LEU A 240 19.28 -2.22 11.73
N LEU A 241 19.16 -1.66 10.51
CA LEU A 241 20.26 -0.93 9.87
C LEU A 241 20.72 0.27 10.69
N GLU A 242 19.80 1.06 11.25
CA GLU A 242 20.12 2.19 12.14
C GLU A 242 20.82 1.75 13.43
N ILE A 243 20.50 0.56 13.96
CA ILE A 243 21.15 0.02 15.16
C ILE A 243 22.54 -0.54 14.83
N ILE A 244 22.65 -1.29 13.73
CA ILE A 244 23.89 -1.92 13.27
C ILE A 244 24.92 -0.87 12.84
N SER A 245 24.46 0.15 12.12
CA SER A 245 25.30 1.21 11.56
C SER A 245 24.57 2.57 11.64
N PRO A 246 24.62 3.27 12.78
CA PRO A 246 23.91 4.53 13.00
C PRO A 246 24.29 5.64 12.02
N ASP A 247 25.55 5.67 11.58
CA ASP A 247 26.09 6.65 10.65
C ASP A 247 26.01 6.19 9.17
N ASN A 248 25.28 5.10 8.89
CA ASN A 248 25.14 4.56 7.54
C ASN A 248 24.56 5.59 6.56
N LYS A 249 25.32 5.85 5.49
CA LYS A 249 24.89 6.64 4.33
C LYS A 249 24.90 5.82 3.04
N GLU A 250 25.41 4.60 3.07
CA GLU A 250 25.62 3.80 1.87
C GLU A 250 24.41 2.91 1.58
N TYR A 251 23.76 2.35 2.60
CA TYR A 251 22.69 1.38 2.42
C TYR A 251 21.31 1.97 2.72
N ILE A 252 20.28 1.38 2.12
CA ILE A 252 18.87 1.52 2.49
C ILE A 252 18.30 0.11 2.65
N ALA A 253 17.49 -0.08 3.68
CA ALA A 253 16.75 -1.31 3.86
C ALA A 253 15.65 -1.48 2.80
N LYS A 254 15.43 -2.71 2.34
CA LYS A 254 14.28 -3.03 1.51
C LYS A 254 12.99 -2.72 2.28
N PRO A 255 12.00 -2.07 1.66
CA PRO A 255 10.76 -1.73 2.34
C PRO A 255 10.01 -2.99 2.76
N SER A 256 9.41 -2.88 3.96
CA SER A 256 8.32 -3.70 4.48
C SER A 256 8.55 -5.22 4.55
N THR A 257 9.17 -5.64 5.64
CA THR A 257 8.67 -6.74 6.49
C THR A 257 9.21 -6.56 7.90
N VAL A 258 8.47 -7.09 8.87
CA VAL A 258 8.98 -7.29 10.21
C VAL A 258 9.95 -8.45 10.12
N VAL A 259 11.22 -8.26 10.46
CA VAL A 259 12.23 -9.31 10.41
C VAL A 259 12.54 -9.82 11.81
N VAL A 260 12.68 -11.14 11.91
CA VAL A 260 13.38 -11.79 13.01
C VAL A 260 14.77 -12.10 12.50
N LEU A 261 15.76 -11.39 13.03
CA LEU A 261 17.15 -11.57 12.67
C LEU A 261 17.87 -12.24 13.85
N LYS A 262 18.58 -13.32 13.55
CA LYS A 262 19.54 -13.97 14.44
C LYS A 262 20.87 -14.08 13.73
N PHE A 263 21.90 -13.50 14.32
CA PHE A 263 23.26 -13.53 13.85
C PHE A 263 24.18 -13.91 15.00
N GLU A 264 25.06 -14.88 14.77
CA GLU A 264 26.06 -15.31 15.73
C GLU A 264 27.39 -15.60 15.02
N ALA A 265 28.49 -15.07 15.56
CA ALA A 265 29.85 -15.31 15.09
C ALA A 265 30.80 -15.39 16.29
N GLU A 266 31.42 -16.55 16.51
CA GLU A 266 32.30 -16.78 17.68
C GLU A 266 33.47 -15.77 17.74
N LYS A 267 34.09 -15.51 16.59
CA LYS A 267 35.21 -14.55 16.46
C LYS A 267 34.74 -13.14 16.10
N GLY A 268 33.46 -12.97 15.81
CA GLY A 268 32.88 -11.75 15.27
C GLY A 268 33.26 -11.49 13.81
N ILE A 269 32.47 -10.66 13.13
CA ILE A 269 32.75 -10.14 11.78
C ILE A 269 32.68 -8.61 11.80
N SER A 270 33.28 -7.94 10.81
CA SER A 270 33.15 -6.48 10.73
C SER A 270 31.72 -6.06 10.40
N LYS A 271 31.31 -4.87 10.84
CA LYS A 271 30.01 -4.27 10.51
C LYS A 271 29.79 -4.23 9.00
N ASP A 272 30.80 -3.80 8.25
CA ASP A 272 30.74 -3.76 6.79
C ASP A 272 30.53 -5.14 6.17
N SER A 273 31.15 -6.19 6.72
CA SER A 273 30.94 -7.57 6.23
C SER A 273 29.50 -8.01 6.42
N LEU A 274 28.87 -7.67 7.56
CA LEU A 274 27.45 -7.95 7.78
C LEU A 274 26.57 -7.15 6.82
N LEU A 275 26.86 -5.87 6.58
CA LEU A 275 26.08 -5.05 5.64
C LEU A 275 26.17 -5.57 4.20
N ILE A 276 27.35 -6.01 3.77
CA ILE A 276 27.55 -6.67 2.46
C ILE A 276 26.75 -7.97 2.39
N LEU A 277 26.75 -8.78 3.45
CA LEU A 277 25.96 -10.01 3.51
C LEU A 277 24.46 -9.72 3.38
N LEU A 278 23.96 -8.71 4.10
CA LEU A 278 22.56 -8.29 4.01
C LEU A 278 22.21 -7.67 2.64
N GLU A 279 23.16 -7.05 1.95
CA GLU A 279 22.99 -6.61 0.55
C GLU A 279 22.90 -7.81 -0.40
N GLN A 280 23.77 -8.80 -0.24
CA GLN A 280 23.79 -10.02 -1.07
C GLN A 280 22.48 -10.81 -0.97
N GLU A 281 21.89 -10.84 0.23
CA GLU A 281 20.60 -11.47 0.51
C GLU A 281 19.40 -10.54 0.25
N GLU A 282 19.60 -9.43 -0.47
CA GLU A 282 18.57 -8.46 -0.88
C GLU A 282 17.79 -7.76 0.25
N TYR A 283 18.25 -7.82 1.50
CA TYR A 283 17.66 -7.08 2.62
C TYR A 283 18.09 -5.61 2.62
N LEU A 284 19.26 -5.31 2.09
CA LEU A 284 19.80 -3.97 1.88
C LEU A 284 20.07 -3.70 0.40
N ARG A 285 20.09 -2.42 0.03
CA ARG A 285 20.54 -1.94 -1.27
C ARG A 285 21.38 -0.68 -1.12
N LYS A 286 22.36 -0.46 -1.99
CA LYS A 286 23.13 0.79 -1.99
C LYS A 286 22.30 2.00 -2.45
N ARG A 287 22.50 3.13 -1.79
CA ARG A 287 22.05 4.46 -2.20
C ARG A 287 22.77 4.81 -3.50
N ARG A 288 22.02 4.83 -4.60
CA ARG A 288 22.51 5.37 -5.89
C ARG A 288 22.45 6.88 -5.90
#